data_AF-A0A836P0A0-F1
#
_entry.id   AF-A0A836P0A0-F1
#
_cell.length_a   1.000
_cell.length_b   1.000
_cell.length_c   1.000
_cell.angle_alpha   90.00
_cell.angle_beta   90.00
_cell.angle_gamma   90.00
#
_symmetry.space_group_name_H-M   'P 1'
#
loop_
_entity.id
_entity.type
_entity.pdbx_description
1 polymer ?
#
loop_
_entity_poly.entity_id
_entity_poly.type
_entity_poly.pdbx_seq_one_letter_code
_entity_poly.pdbx_strand_id
1 'polypeptide(L)'
;MAQPEEHDYPAAQSYLNLLYDDAHCAKLVRKLHAAPMSAFKAKDILRASGLSPLGMSNAHVERDLKKIQSGTALSPLLLVRQEGQRTVVADGYHRLC
;
A
#
# COMPACT_ATOMS: atom_id res chain seq x y z
N MET A 1 2.80 -9.94 12.97
CA MET A 1 2.24 -8.91 12.06
C MET A 1 1.59 -9.64 10.91
N ALA A 2 0.48 -9.12 10.37
CA ALA A 2 -0.11 -9.66 9.14
C ALA A 2 0.90 -9.55 7.98
N GLN A 3 0.78 -10.43 6.99
CA GLN A 3 1.59 -10.42 5.77
C GLN A 3 0.74 -9.93 4.60
N PRO A 4 1.33 -9.31 3.57
CA PRO A 4 0.64 -9.04 2.32
C PRO A 4 0.04 -10.31 1.74
N GLU A 5 -1.12 -10.19 1.12
CA GLU A 5 -1.77 -11.29 0.40
C GLU A 5 -1.18 -11.39 -1.01
N GLU A 6 -1.15 -12.60 -1.60
CA GLU A 6 -0.57 -12.80 -2.94
C GLU A 6 -1.20 -11.90 -4.02
N HIS A 7 -2.47 -11.53 -3.85
CA HIS A 7 -3.18 -10.66 -4.78
C HIS A 7 -2.81 -9.17 -4.63
N ASP A 8 -2.20 -8.75 -3.53
CA ASP A 8 -1.74 -7.37 -3.33
C ASP A 8 -0.56 -7.04 -4.28
N TYR A 9 0.28 -8.02 -4.64
CA TYR A 9 1.44 -7.80 -5.50
C TYR A 9 1.07 -7.53 -6.97
N PRO A 10 0.15 -8.27 -7.62
CA PRO A 10 -0.41 -7.89 -8.92
C PRO A 10 -1.12 -6.53 -8.89
N ALA A 11 -1.83 -6.19 -7.81
CA ALA A 11 -2.47 -4.89 -7.67
C ALA A 11 -1.42 -3.75 -7.62
N ALA A 12 -0.36 -3.95 -6.83
CA ALA A 12 0.78 -3.04 -6.79
C ALA A 12 1.47 -2.91 -8.14
N GLN A 13 1.68 -4.01 -8.87
CA GLN A 13 2.28 -3.97 -10.20
C GLN A 13 1.43 -3.16 -11.18
N SER A 14 0.11 -3.37 -11.17
CA SER A 14 -0.81 -2.64 -12.04
C SER A 14 -0.74 -1.14 -11.82
N TYR A 15 -0.63 -0.69 -10.56
CA TYR A 15 -0.47 0.73 -10.26
C TYR A 15 0.93 1.26 -10.62
N LEU A 16 1.99 0.52 -10.30
CA LEU A 16 3.37 0.91 -10.62
C LEU A 16 3.59 1.06 -12.13
N ASN A 17 2.92 0.26 -12.96
CA ASN A 17 2.94 0.37 -14.42
C ASN A 17 2.38 1.71 -14.97
N LEU A 18 1.66 2.48 -14.14
CA LEU A 18 1.28 3.85 -14.49
C LEU A 18 2.44 4.85 -14.35
N LEU A 19 3.49 4.49 -13.60
CA LEU A 19 4.60 5.36 -13.22
C LEU A 19 5.91 4.97 -13.91
N TYR A 20 6.10 3.67 -14.19
CA TYR A 20 7.33 3.11 -14.72
C TYR A 20 7.04 2.07 -15.81
N ASP A 21 8.05 1.69 -16.59
CA ASP A 21 7.93 0.58 -17.55
C ASP A 21 7.84 -0.79 -16.86
N ASP A 22 7.39 -1.79 -17.63
CA ASP A 22 7.16 -3.15 -17.15
C ASP A 22 8.40 -3.80 -16.51
N ALA A 23 9.59 -3.53 -17.04
CA ALA A 23 10.83 -4.12 -16.52
C ALA A 23 11.19 -3.55 -15.15
N HIS A 24 11.03 -2.24 -14.97
CA HIS A 24 11.18 -1.58 -13.68
C HIS A 24 10.13 -2.06 -12.68
N CYS A 25 8.86 -2.17 -13.08
CA CYS A 25 7.79 -2.64 -12.21
C CYS A 25 8.00 -4.07 -11.75
N ALA A 26 8.37 -5.00 -12.64
CA ALA A 26 8.69 -6.37 -12.27
C ALA A 26 9.83 -6.45 -11.24
N LYS A 27 10.84 -5.57 -11.36
CA LYS A 27 11.94 -5.47 -10.38
C LYS A 27 11.45 -4.94 -9.03
N LEU A 28 10.59 -3.93 -9.02
CA LEU A 28 10.02 -3.37 -7.79
C LEU A 28 9.15 -4.40 -7.07
N VAL A 29 8.28 -5.13 -7.78
CA VAL A 29 7.41 -6.17 -7.20
C VAL A 29 8.23 -7.30 -6.58
N ARG A 30 9.29 -7.77 -7.25
CA ARG A 30 10.22 -8.76 -6.66
C ARG A 30 10.87 -8.25 -5.38
N LYS A 31 11.25 -6.97 -5.33
CA LYS A 31 11.78 -6.34 -4.10
C LYS A 31 10.72 -6.26 -3.01
N LEU A 32 9.46 -5.97 -3.36
CA LEU A 32 8.36 -5.96 -2.39
C LEU A 32 8.13 -7.34 -1.77
N HIS A 33 8.20 -8.42 -2.56
CA HIS A 33 8.10 -9.79 -2.02
C HIS A 33 9.25 -10.13 -1.06
N ALA A 34 10.47 -9.65 -1.33
CA ALA A 34 11.64 -9.93 -0.51
C ALA A 34 11.83 -8.96 0.66
N ALA A 35 11.04 -7.89 0.74
CA ALA A 35 11.22 -6.85 1.75
C ALA A 35 10.79 -7.34 3.14
N PRO A 36 11.57 -7.04 4.20
CA PRO A 36 11.14 -7.34 5.56
C PRO A 36 9.96 -6.45 5.96
N MET A 37 9.07 -7.00 6.77
CA MET A 37 7.97 -6.25 7.37
C MET A 37 8.49 -5.15 8.30
N SER A 38 7.92 -3.95 8.18
CA SER A 38 8.24 -2.79 9.01
C SER A 38 6.97 -2.01 9.38
N ALA A 39 7.04 -1.23 10.46
CA ALA A 39 5.91 -0.48 10.99
C ALA A 39 6.15 1.03 10.88
N PHE A 40 5.18 1.76 10.35
CA PHE A 40 5.15 3.21 10.34
C PHE A 40 3.75 3.71 10.73
N LYS A 41 3.67 4.94 11.25
CA LYS A 41 2.36 5.56 11.54
C LYS A 41 1.69 5.97 10.22
N ALA A 42 0.39 5.75 10.11
CA ALA A 42 -0.38 6.10 8.92
C ALA A 42 -0.21 7.57 8.49
N LYS A 43 -0.28 8.51 9.45
CA LYS A 43 -0.05 9.94 9.19
C LYS A 43 1.31 10.27 8.57
N ASP A 44 2.35 9.50 8.91
CA ASP A 44 3.70 9.71 8.39
C ASP A 44 3.84 9.13 6.98
N ILE A 45 3.15 8.03 6.68
CA ILE A 45 3.06 7.48 5.31
C ILE A 45 2.30 8.46 4.40
N LEU A 46 1.17 9.02 4.85
CA LEU A 46 0.42 10.05 4.11
C LEU A 46 1.28 11.29 3.85
N ARG A 47 1.99 11.78 4.88
CA ARG A 47 2.92 12.92 4.75
C ARG A 47 4.07 12.63 3.78
N ALA A 48 4.66 11.44 3.80
CA ALA A 48 5.77 11.07 2.92
C ALA A 48 5.33 10.80 1.46
N SER A 49 4.09 10.36 1.26
CA SER A 49 3.50 10.17 -0.07
C SER A 49 2.87 11.43 -0.66
N GLY A 50 2.53 12.40 0.19
CA GLY A 50 1.79 13.60 -0.22
C GLY A 50 0.34 13.32 -0.56
N LEU A 51 -0.22 12.20 -0.07
CA LEU A 51 -1.62 11.83 -0.21
C LEU A 51 -2.45 12.39 0.95
N SER A 52 -3.70 12.71 0.67
CA SER A 52 -4.70 13.06 1.69
C SER A 52 -5.50 11.82 2.07
N PRO A 53 -5.91 11.62 3.34
CA PRO A 53 -6.76 10.48 3.68
C PRO A 53 -8.09 10.54 2.94
N LEU A 54 -8.62 9.38 2.56
CA LEU A 54 -9.96 9.24 2.00
C LEU A 54 -11.01 9.50 3.09
N GLY A 55 -12.17 10.03 2.68
CA GLY A 55 -13.29 10.22 3.59
C GLY A 55 -13.92 8.91 4.05
N MET A 56 -14.52 8.91 5.24
CA MET A 56 -15.14 7.72 5.85
C MET A 56 -16.28 7.10 5.03
N SER A 57 -16.92 7.87 4.12
CA SER A 57 -17.98 7.38 3.23
C SER A 57 -17.47 6.64 1.99
N ASN A 58 -16.15 6.49 1.85
CA ASN A 58 -15.58 5.67 0.78
C ASN A 58 -15.88 4.19 1.04
N ALA A 59 -16.52 3.52 0.08
CA ALA A 59 -16.95 2.12 0.24
C ALA A 59 -15.83 1.13 0.58
N HIS A 60 -14.58 1.40 0.16
CA HIS A 60 -13.44 0.56 0.53
C HIS A 60 -13.02 0.80 1.98
N VAL A 61 -12.98 2.07 2.43
CA VAL A 61 -12.70 2.44 3.82
C VAL A 61 -13.77 1.86 4.75
N GLU A 62 -15.05 1.97 4.40
CA GLU A 62 -16.14 1.35 5.19
C GLU A 62 -16.00 -0.17 5.31
N ARG A 63 -15.58 -0.85 4.24
CA ARG A 63 -15.34 -2.29 4.24
C ARG A 63 -14.19 -2.66 5.16
N ASP A 64 -13.11 -1.89 5.13
CA ASP A 64 -11.95 -2.12 5.98
C ASP A 64 -12.26 -1.84 7.45
N LEU A 65 -13.06 -0.81 7.74
CA LEU A 65 -13.57 -0.56 9.09
C LEU A 65 -14.40 -1.73 9.62
N LYS A 66 -15.25 -2.34 8.80
CA LYS A 66 -16.02 -3.56 9.17
C LYS A 66 -15.10 -4.75 9.46
N LYS A 67 -14.01 -4.92 8.69
CA LYS A 67 -13.00 -5.95 8.98
C LYS A 67 -12.34 -5.72 10.34
N ILE A 68 -11.90 -4.49 10.61
CA ILE A 68 -11.28 -4.13 11.90
C ILE A 68 -12.26 -4.37 13.06
N GLN A 69 -13.52 -3.94 12.93
CA GLN A 69 -14.56 -4.12 13.95
C GLN A 69 -14.88 -5.59 14.23
N SER A 70 -14.73 -6.47 13.23
CA SER A 70 -14.89 -7.92 13.38
C SER A 70 -13.62 -8.63 13.86
N GLY A 71 -12.56 -7.90 14.21
CA GLY A 71 -11.28 -8.47 14.65
C GLY A 71 -10.44 -9.06 13.51
N THR A 72 -10.82 -8.83 12.26
CA THR A 72 -10.07 -9.27 11.08
C THR A 72 -8.97 -8.26 10.78
N ALA A 73 -7.72 -8.72 10.81
CA ALA A 73 -6.58 -7.87 10.45
C ALA A 73 -6.65 -7.46 8.96
N LEU A 74 -6.32 -6.21 8.66
CA LEU A 74 -6.13 -5.77 7.29
C LEU A 74 -4.78 -6.27 6.77
N SER A 75 -4.74 -6.59 5.47
CA SER A 75 -3.47 -6.84 4.81
C SER A 75 -2.58 -5.58 4.86
N PRO A 76 -1.26 -5.71 5.08
CA PRO A 76 -0.32 -4.60 5.08
C PRO A 76 -0.26 -3.81 3.77
N LEU A 77 0.32 -2.62 3.84
CA LEU A 77 0.58 -1.76 2.69
C LEU A 77 1.84 -2.19 1.92
N LEU A 78 1.82 -2.04 0.60
CA LEU A 78 3.02 -2.16 -0.23
C LEU A 78 3.54 -0.76 -0.55
N LEU A 79 4.74 -0.44 -0.05
CA LEU A 79 5.34 0.89 -0.18
C LEU A 79 6.63 0.83 -1.02
N VAL A 80 6.76 1.70 -2.02
CA VAL A 80 7.98 1.91 -2.78
C VAL A 80 8.58 3.25 -2.42
N ARG A 81 9.85 3.25 -2.00
CA ARG A 81 10.61 4.46 -1.68
C ARG A 81 11.80 4.59 -2.63
N GLN A 82 11.93 5.76 -3.24
CA GLN A 82 13.07 6.14 -4.06
C GLN A 82 13.59 7.51 -3.60
N GLU A 83 14.91 7.64 -3.51
CA GLU A 83 15.55 8.89 -3.11
C GLU A 83 15.20 10.02 -4.08
N GLY A 84 14.93 11.21 -3.55
CA GLY A 84 14.49 12.37 -4.33
C GLY A 84 13.05 12.30 -4.84
N GLN A 85 12.29 11.24 -4.55
CA GLN A 85 10.89 11.09 -4.95
C GLN A 85 9.98 10.92 -3.73
N ARG A 86 8.68 11.19 -3.92
CA ARG A 86 7.67 10.90 -2.89
C ARG A 86 7.54 9.39 -2.69
N THR A 87 7.20 8.97 -1.48
CA THR A 87 6.93 7.54 -1.23
C THR A 87 5.66 7.13 -1.96
N VAL A 88 5.73 6.05 -2.72
CA VAL A 88 4.60 5.52 -3.48
C VAL A 88 3.90 4.47 -2.64
N VAL A 89 2.60 4.65 -2.40
CA VAL A 89 1.73 3.59 -1.87
C VAL A 89 1.31 2.75 -3.06
N ALA A 90 2.03 1.66 -3.32
CA ALA A 90 1.81 0.81 -4.49
C ALA A 90 0.52 0.01 -4.37
N ASP A 91 0.18 -0.43 -3.15
CA ASP A 91 -1.11 -1.03 -2.84
C ASP A 91 -1.54 -0.70 -1.39
N GLY A 92 -2.85 -0.71 -1.16
CA GLY A 92 -3.44 -0.54 0.17
C GLY A 92 -3.78 0.90 0.56
N TYR A 93 -3.85 1.86 -0.37
CA TYR A 93 -4.17 3.25 -0.06
C TYR A 93 -5.48 3.42 0.75
N HIS A 94 -6.52 2.65 0.44
CA HIS A 94 -7.77 2.66 1.20
C HIS A 94 -7.60 2.12 2.63
N ARG A 95 -6.77 1.08 2.82
CA ARG A 95 -6.41 0.51 4.13
C ARG A 95 -5.58 1.48 4.98
N LEU A 96 -4.91 2.44 4.35
CA LEU A 96 -4.16 3.51 5.01
C LEU A 96 -5.07 4.63 5.56
N CYS A 97 -6.29 4.75 5.04
CA CYS A 97 -7.21 5.86 5.33
C CYS A 97 -8.17 5.58 6.49
#